data_AF-A0A6L9T8Q3-F1
#
_entry.id   AF-A0A6L9T8Q3-F1
#
_cell.length_a   1.000
_cell.length_b   1.000
_cell.length_c   1.000
_cell.angle_alpha   90.00
_cell.angle_beta   90.00
_cell.angle_gamma   90.00
#
_symmetry.space_group_name_H-M   'P 1'
#
loop_
_entity.id
_entity.type
_entity.pdbx_description
1 polymer ?
#
loop_
_entity_poly.entity_id
_entity_poly.type
_entity_poly.pdbx_seq_one_letter_code
_entity_poly.pdbx_strand_id
1 'polypeptide(L)'
;MPNSNSSSSRRRLIVIVTAAVIIIIALFSAFVWPGWAMKDNGGDARSLQTQSAAATPTIEASALPKNASELVKAFPDAVANYARTGVEATKDWESAKPVEEYAVTYSTGAKSKDVAMVIGQWSNSSGAKTQYDKLTAALEGDTLAHGNVKVSGANKGTYVVKTDADDDAKAVAVWQNDTVVFQVTGGKDAVMAFYQKFPM
;
A
#
# COMPACT_ATOMS: atom_id res chain seq x y z
N MET A 1 -25.75 0.15 -69.64
CA MET A 1 -25.07 -0.52 -68.50
C MET A 1 -23.81 0.26 -68.17
N PRO A 2 -23.78 0.94 -67.03
CA PRO A 2 -22.63 0.83 -66.13
C PRO A 2 -23.03 0.69 -64.65
N ASN A 3 -22.03 0.32 -63.88
CA ASN A 3 -22.08 -0.41 -62.62
C ASN A 3 -22.32 0.44 -61.35
N SER A 4 -23.12 -0.15 -60.46
CA SER A 4 -23.04 -0.28 -59.00
C SER A 4 -22.06 0.58 -58.16
N ASN A 5 -22.69 1.16 -57.12
CA ASN A 5 -22.28 1.22 -55.71
C ASN A 5 -21.21 2.23 -55.26
N SER A 6 -21.69 3.40 -54.79
CA SER A 6 -21.02 4.22 -53.78
C SER A 6 -21.96 4.41 -52.58
N SER A 7 -21.74 3.64 -51.50
CA SER A 7 -22.30 3.92 -50.18
C SER A 7 -21.60 3.08 -49.10
N SER A 8 -20.48 3.57 -48.54
CA SER A 8 -20.02 3.09 -47.21
C SER A 8 -18.98 3.93 -46.47
N SER A 9 -18.58 5.13 -46.95
CA SER A 9 -17.45 5.84 -46.30
C SER A 9 -17.84 7.00 -45.36
N ARG A 10 -19.08 7.51 -45.39
CA ARG A 10 -19.49 8.67 -44.56
C ARG A 10 -20.09 8.36 -43.19
N ARG A 11 -20.42 7.10 -42.88
CA ARG A 11 -20.91 6.70 -41.53
C ARG A 11 -19.84 6.12 -40.61
N ARG A 12 -18.64 5.80 -41.11
CA ARG A 12 -17.54 5.26 -40.26
C ARG A 12 -16.67 6.33 -39.61
N LEU A 13 -16.69 7.58 -40.09
CA LEU A 13 -15.86 8.66 -39.54
C LEU A 13 -16.48 9.39 -38.33
N ILE A 14 -17.81 9.33 -38.14
CA ILE A 14 -18.48 9.94 -36.97
C ILE A 14 -18.40 9.01 -35.74
N VAL A 15 -18.28 7.69 -35.93
CA VAL A 15 -18.21 6.70 -34.83
C VAL A 15 -16.82 6.66 -34.18
N ILE A 16 -15.76 7.08 -34.89
CA ILE A 16 -14.39 6.99 -34.38
C ILE A 16 -14.04 8.20 -33.49
N VAL A 17 -14.63 9.37 -33.71
CA VAL A 17 -14.35 10.59 -32.92
C VAL A 17 -15.09 10.59 -31.56
N THR A 18 -16.25 9.94 -31.45
CA THR A 18 -16.95 9.75 -30.17
C THR A 18 -16.34 8.66 -29.29
N ALA A 19 -15.68 7.65 -29.87
CA ALA A 19 -15.01 6.60 -29.10
C ALA A 19 -13.70 7.06 -28.44
N ALA A 20 -12.97 8.00 -29.05
CA ALA A 20 -11.69 8.49 -28.50
C ALA A 20 -11.84 9.44 -27.31
N VAL A 21 -12.91 10.25 -27.27
CA VAL A 21 -13.17 11.20 -26.16
C VAL A 21 -13.63 10.47 -24.89
N ILE A 22 -14.37 9.36 -25.03
CA ILE A 22 -14.83 8.55 -23.88
C ILE A 22 -13.66 7.82 -23.20
N ILE A 23 -12.66 7.38 -23.96
CA ILE A 23 -11.47 6.71 -23.39
C ILE A 23 -10.60 7.70 -22.60
N ILE A 24 -10.49 8.96 -23.02
CA ILE A 24 -9.71 9.99 -22.29
C ILE A 24 -10.43 10.41 -21.00
N ILE A 25 -11.77 10.44 -20.97
CA ILE A 25 -12.54 10.72 -19.74
C ILE A 25 -12.50 9.52 -18.77
N ALA A 26 -12.45 8.29 -19.28
CA ALA A 26 -12.25 7.08 -18.47
C ALA A 26 -10.85 6.98 -17.84
N LEU A 27 -9.82 7.58 -18.46
CA LEU A 27 -8.45 7.58 -17.93
C LEU A 27 -8.21 8.65 -16.85
N PHE A 28 -9.07 9.68 -16.74
CA PHE A 28 -8.95 10.73 -15.72
C PHE A 28 -9.92 10.59 -14.53
N SER A 29 -10.72 9.51 -14.44
CA SER A 29 -11.71 9.32 -13.37
C SER A 29 -11.34 8.27 -12.30
N ALA A 30 -10.15 7.67 -12.36
CA ALA A 30 -9.74 6.63 -11.42
C ALA A 30 -8.92 7.13 -10.21
N PHE A 31 -9.20 8.32 -9.70
CA PHE A 31 -8.71 8.74 -8.38
C PHE A 31 -9.79 9.47 -7.56
N VAL A 32 -10.88 8.75 -7.29
CA VAL A 32 -11.70 9.00 -6.10
C VAL A 32 -11.88 7.66 -5.41
N TRP A 33 -11.01 7.37 -4.44
CA TRP A 33 -11.20 6.29 -3.49
C TRP A 33 -11.77 6.89 -2.21
N PRO A 34 -13.02 6.54 -1.85
CA PRO A 34 -13.22 5.96 -0.54
C PRO A 34 -14.24 4.81 -0.55
N GLY A 35 -13.76 3.62 -0.13
CA GLY A 35 -14.43 2.77 0.85
C GLY A 35 -15.84 2.20 0.58
N TRP A 36 -15.90 0.86 0.58
CA TRP A 36 -17.07 0.01 0.84
C TRP A 36 -18.09 -0.15 -0.29
N ALA A 37 -18.18 -1.37 -0.79
CA ALA A 37 -19.33 -1.86 -1.53
C ALA A 37 -20.60 -1.71 -0.69
N MET A 38 -21.51 -0.81 -1.08
CA MET A 38 -22.91 -0.89 -0.66
C MET A 38 -23.76 -1.33 -1.85
N LYS A 39 -24.45 -2.45 -1.66
CA LYS A 39 -25.62 -2.84 -2.44
C LYS A 39 -26.72 -1.81 -2.16
N ASP A 40 -27.21 -1.16 -3.20
CA ASP A 40 -28.42 -0.35 -3.12
C ASP A 40 -29.61 -1.24 -2.77
N ASN A 41 -30.16 -1.05 -1.58
CA ASN A 41 -31.56 -1.33 -1.30
C ASN A 41 -32.11 -0.09 -0.62
N GLY A 42 -33.03 0.59 -1.32
CA GLY A 42 -33.55 1.89 -0.95
C GLY A 42 -34.17 1.94 0.44
N GLY A 43 -33.95 3.07 1.09
CA GLY A 43 -34.58 3.46 2.35
C GLY A 43 -33.95 4.76 2.84
N ASP A 44 -34.74 5.84 2.84
CA ASP A 44 -34.38 7.14 3.40
C ASP A 44 -33.76 7.00 4.80
N ALA A 45 -32.44 7.20 4.88
CA ALA A 45 -31.75 7.55 6.09
C ALA A 45 -30.63 8.50 5.72
N ARG A 46 -30.81 9.78 6.07
CA ARG A 46 -29.76 10.79 6.02
C ARG A 46 -28.67 10.39 6.99
N SER A 47 -27.70 9.61 6.51
CA SER A 47 -26.49 9.30 7.26
C SER A 47 -25.73 10.62 7.39
N LEU A 48 -25.72 11.18 8.58
CA LEU A 48 -24.67 12.10 9.01
C LEU A 48 -23.40 11.24 9.03
N GLN A 49 -22.72 11.18 7.89
CA GLN A 49 -21.38 10.62 7.83
C GLN A 49 -20.49 11.62 8.55
N THR A 50 -20.34 11.43 9.87
CA THR A 50 -19.28 12.06 10.63
C THR A 50 -18.00 11.66 9.91
N GLN A 51 -17.41 12.61 9.19
CA GLN A 51 -16.04 12.49 8.71
C GLN A 51 -15.20 12.29 9.97
N SER A 52 -14.90 11.04 10.32
CA SER A 52 -13.95 10.74 11.38
C SER A 52 -12.66 11.46 11.00
N ALA A 53 -12.27 12.44 11.81
CA ALA A 53 -10.98 13.10 11.64
C ALA A 53 -9.89 12.03 11.50
N ALA A 54 -8.92 12.28 10.62
CA ALA A 54 -7.76 11.40 10.51
C ALA A 54 -7.16 11.23 11.92
N ALA A 55 -7.20 10.00 12.44
CA ALA A 55 -6.71 9.73 13.78
C ALA A 55 -5.25 10.16 13.85
N THR A 56 -4.96 11.16 14.68
CA THR A 56 -3.63 11.71 14.90
C THR A 56 -3.04 11.00 16.12
N PRO A 57 -1.74 10.64 16.14
CA PRO A 57 -1.14 10.04 17.32
C PRO A 57 -1.23 10.98 18.52
N THR A 58 -1.37 10.40 19.71
CA THR A 58 -1.43 11.14 20.98
C THR A 58 -0.06 11.31 21.63
N ILE A 59 0.98 10.74 21.03
CA ILE A 59 2.38 10.85 21.46
C ILE A 59 3.21 11.47 20.34
N GLU A 60 4.29 12.13 20.71
CA GLU A 60 5.24 12.72 19.76
C GLU A 60 6.15 11.65 19.16
N ALA A 61 6.56 11.88 17.91
CA ALA A 61 7.54 11.03 17.24
C ALA A 61 8.96 11.30 17.77
N SER A 62 9.76 10.25 17.83
CA SER A 62 11.19 10.35 18.08
C SER A 62 11.89 11.01 16.90
N ALA A 63 12.78 11.96 17.20
CA ALA A 63 13.62 12.60 16.20
C ALA A 63 14.54 11.59 15.51
N LEU A 64 14.72 11.74 14.21
CA LEU A 64 15.69 10.96 13.45
C LEU A 64 17.13 11.35 13.81
N PRO A 65 18.11 10.43 13.67
CA PRO A 65 19.52 10.77 13.75
C PRO A 65 19.89 11.88 12.74
N LYS A 66 20.77 12.82 13.13
CA LYS A 66 21.18 13.93 12.24
C LYS A 66 21.82 13.45 10.93
N ASN A 67 22.45 12.29 10.94
CA ASN A 67 23.09 11.63 9.81
C ASN A 67 22.26 10.47 9.23
N ALA A 68 20.93 10.51 9.40
CA ALA A 68 20.01 9.54 8.80
C ALA A 68 20.22 9.43 7.28
N SER A 69 20.09 8.21 6.74
CA SER A 69 20.07 7.96 5.30
C SER A 69 18.80 8.53 4.66
N GLU A 70 18.77 8.60 3.33
CA GLU A 70 17.57 9.05 2.60
C GLU A 70 16.37 8.13 2.85
N LEU A 71 16.59 6.82 2.99
CA LEU A 71 15.53 5.88 3.36
C LEU A 71 14.96 6.20 4.75
N VAL A 72 15.82 6.43 5.74
CA VAL A 72 15.38 6.75 7.11
C VAL A 72 14.65 8.09 7.16
N LYS A 73 15.09 9.09 6.37
CA LYS A 73 14.39 10.38 6.25
C LYS A 73 13.00 10.25 5.61
N ALA A 74 12.76 9.21 4.81
CA ALA A 74 11.47 8.95 4.21
C ALA A 74 10.46 8.31 5.19
N PHE A 75 10.89 7.88 6.37
CA PHE A 75 9.97 7.35 7.37
C PHE A 75 9.08 8.49 7.88
N PRO A 76 7.75 8.37 7.79
CA PRO A 76 6.87 9.38 8.33
C PRO A 76 6.99 9.45 9.86
N ASP A 77 6.79 10.64 10.43
CA ASP A 77 6.70 10.79 11.88
C ASP A 77 5.48 10.06 12.44
N ALA A 78 4.41 9.96 11.64
CA ALA A 78 3.18 9.29 12.01
C ALA A 78 2.55 8.52 10.83
N VAL A 79 1.96 7.37 11.15
CA VAL A 79 1.11 6.60 10.23
C VAL A 79 -0.18 6.27 10.97
N ALA A 80 -1.30 6.76 10.46
CA ALA A 80 -2.56 6.75 11.22
C ALA A 80 -2.35 7.35 12.63
N ASN A 81 -2.80 6.65 13.67
CA ASN A 81 -2.68 7.04 15.08
C ASN A 81 -1.35 6.61 15.74
N TYR A 82 -0.35 6.16 14.97
CA TYR A 82 0.92 5.68 15.49
C TYR A 82 2.04 6.66 15.19
N ALA A 83 2.81 7.05 16.20
CA ALA A 83 4.02 7.86 16.03
C ALA A 83 5.25 6.94 15.95
N ARG A 84 6.24 7.31 15.13
CA ARG A 84 7.53 6.62 15.05
C ARG A 84 8.31 6.84 16.34
N THR A 85 8.53 5.80 17.14
CA THR A 85 9.21 5.90 18.44
C THR A 85 10.63 5.34 18.42
N GLY A 86 10.99 4.53 17.44
CA GLY A 86 12.33 3.95 17.33
C GLY A 86 12.71 3.65 15.89
N VAL A 87 13.99 3.85 15.56
CA VAL A 87 14.62 3.43 14.30
C VAL A 87 16.01 2.92 14.66
N GLU A 88 16.28 1.66 14.40
CA GLU A 88 17.55 1.00 14.72
C GLU A 88 18.01 0.18 13.51
N ALA A 89 19.32 0.16 13.25
CA ALA A 89 19.86 -0.74 12.24
C ALA A 89 19.70 -2.19 12.70
N THR A 90 19.32 -3.09 11.80
CA THR A 90 19.19 -4.52 12.07
C THR A 90 19.92 -5.35 11.02
N LYS A 91 20.00 -6.65 11.24
CA LYS A 91 20.69 -7.65 10.40
C LYS A 91 19.80 -8.86 10.13
N ASP A 92 18.50 -8.76 10.35
CA ASP A 92 17.55 -9.86 10.19
C ASP A 92 17.58 -10.41 8.75
N TRP A 93 17.87 -9.54 7.78
CA TRP A 93 17.96 -9.85 6.36
C TRP A 93 19.39 -9.74 5.81
N GLU A 94 20.44 -9.74 6.65
CA GLU A 94 21.85 -9.63 6.22
C GLU A 94 22.24 -10.67 5.16
N SER A 95 21.68 -11.89 5.26
CA SER A 95 21.88 -12.96 4.26
C SER A 95 21.34 -12.62 2.86
N ALA A 96 20.34 -11.73 2.77
CA ALA A 96 19.78 -11.20 1.53
C ALA A 96 20.54 -9.97 1.00
N LYS A 97 21.59 -9.52 1.70
CA LYS A 97 22.49 -8.43 1.32
C LYS A 97 21.76 -7.12 0.95
N PRO A 98 20.89 -6.59 1.83
CA PRO A 98 20.37 -5.24 1.65
C PRO A 98 21.52 -4.21 1.68
N VAL A 99 21.32 -3.08 1.00
CA VAL A 99 22.20 -1.89 1.09
C VAL A 99 22.09 -1.27 2.48
N GLU A 100 20.87 -1.23 3.02
CA GLU A 100 20.56 -0.78 4.37
C GLU A 100 19.28 -1.48 4.88
N GLU A 101 19.21 -1.70 6.18
CA GLU A 101 18.15 -2.45 6.86
C GLU A 101 17.87 -1.85 8.24
N TYR A 102 16.60 -1.64 8.57
CA TYR A 102 16.17 -1.03 9.83
C TYR A 102 14.99 -1.76 10.45
N ALA A 103 15.03 -1.87 11.78
CA ALA A 103 13.87 -2.11 12.61
C ALA A 103 13.29 -0.76 13.04
N VAL A 104 11.98 -0.59 12.88
CA VAL A 104 11.26 0.64 13.18
C VAL A 104 10.05 0.31 14.05
N THR A 105 9.85 1.08 15.11
CA THR A 105 8.69 0.95 15.99
C THR A 105 7.76 2.13 15.81
N TYR A 106 6.48 1.85 15.61
CA TYR A 106 5.39 2.82 15.61
C TYR A 106 4.45 2.51 16.77
N SER A 107 4.16 3.51 17.61
CA SER A 107 3.46 3.34 18.87
C SER A 107 2.33 4.35 19.06
N THR A 108 1.33 3.96 19.84
CA THR A 108 0.31 4.87 20.40
C THR A 108 0.65 5.33 21.81
N GLY A 109 1.80 4.92 22.35
CA GLY A 109 2.19 5.07 23.76
C GLY A 109 1.88 3.82 24.61
N ALA A 110 1.13 2.86 24.06
CA ALA A 110 0.85 1.58 24.70
C ALA A 110 1.62 0.45 23.99
N LYS A 111 2.68 -0.06 24.64
CA LYS A 111 3.58 -1.08 24.05
C LYS A 111 2.88 -2.33 23.50
N SER A 112 1.79 -2.77 24.12
CA SER A 112 1.00 -3.91 23.65
C SER A 112 0.26 -3.68 22.33
N LYS A 113 0.25 -2.44 21.84
CA LYS A 113 -0.35 -2.01 20.57
C LYS A 113 0.69 -1.58 19.55
N ASP A 114 1.98 -1.67 19.87
CA ASP A 114 3.03 -1.26 18.96
C ASP A 114 2.98 -2.05 17.65
N VAL A 115 3.32 -1.35 16.58
CA VAL A 115 3.55 -1.90 15.25
C VAL A 115 5.05 -1.95 15.04
N ALA A 116 5.58 -3.15 14.82
CA ALA A 116 6.98 -3.36 14.50
C ALA A 116 7.12 -3.50 12.97
N MET A 117 8.07 -2.76 12.39
CA MET A 117 8.37 -2.81 10.97
C MET A 117 9.84 -3.15 10.78
N VAL A 118 10.14 -4.14 9.95
CA VAL A 118 11.47 -4.32 9.35
C VAL A 118 11.40 -3.81 7.92
N ILE A 119 12.36 -2.98 7.54
CA ILE A 119 12.47 -2.43 6.20
C ILE A 119 13.89 -2.59 5.70
N GLY A 120 14.03 -2.98 4.43
CA GLY A 120 15.30 -3.12 3.75
C GLY A 120 15.24 -2.50 2.36
N GLN A 121 16.36 -1.94 1.91
CA GLN A 121 16.54 -1.48 0.54
C GLN A 121 17.64 -2.30 -0.15
N TRP A 122 17.42 -2.64 -1.41
CA TRP A 122 18.39 -3.31 -2.28
C TRP A 122 18.90 -2.36 -3.36
N SER A 123 20.04 -2.70 -3.94
CA SER A 123 20.61 -1.95 -5.07
C SER A 123 19.79 -2.08 -6.37
N ASN A 124 18.88 -3.05 -6.44
CA ASN A 124 18.03 -3.31 -7.58
C ASN A 124 16.76 -4.06 -7.17
N SER A 125 15.74 -4.02 -8.03
CA SER A 125 14.43 -4.61 -7.78
C SER A 125 14.43 -6.14 -7.76
N SER A 126 15.40 -6.80 -8.40
CA SER A 126 15.50 -8.26 -8.34
C SER A 126 15.87 -8.74 -6.94
N GLY A 127 16.80 -8.07 -6.26
CA GLY A 127 17.18 -8.39 -4.89
C GLY A 127 16.02 -8.22 -3.90
N ALA A 128 15.33 -7.08 -4.00
CA ALA A 128 14.12 -6.81 -3.23
C ALA A 128 13.04 -7.87 -3.48
N LYS A 129 12.78 -8.21 -4.75
CA LYS A 129 11.82 -9.25 -5.12
C LYS A 129 12.16 -10.62 -4.56
N THR A 130 13.43 -11.03 -4.60
CA THR A 130 13.85 -12.30 -4.00
C THR A 130 13.57 -12.35 -2.50
N GLN A 131 13.83 -11.25 -1.77
CA GLN A 131 13.52 -11.21 -0.34
C GLN A 131 12.01 -11.19 -0.07
N TYR A 132 11.24 -10.41 -0.83
CA TYR A 132 9.77 -10.40 -0.74
C TYR A 132 9.19 -11.80 -0.97
N ASP A 133 9.62 -12.51 -2.01
CA ASP A 133 9.14 -13.86 -2.34
C ASP A 133 9.50 -14.84 -1.21
N LYS A 134 10.71 -14.73 -0.64
CA LYS A 134 11.14 -15.55 0.51
C LYS A 134 10.28 -15.29 1.75
N LEU A 135 10.04 -14.04 2.10
CA LEU A 135 9.24 -13.66 3.26
C LEU A 135 7.79 -14.14 3.12
N THR A 136 7.18 -13.88 1.96
CA THR A 136 5.78 -14.26 1.72
C THR A 136 5.55 -15.76 1.62
N ALA A 137 6.52 -16.52 1.09
CA ALA A 137 6.47 -17.98 1.07
C ALA A 137 6.54 -18.61 2.48
N ALA A 138 7.13 -17.91 3.45
CA ALA A 138 7.23 -18.36 4.84
C ALA A 138 5.99 -18.01 5.69
N LEU A 139 5.03 -17.25 5.16
CA LEU A 139 3.81 -16.90 5.91
C LEU A 139 2.79 -18.05 5.84
N GLU A 140 2.51 -18.68 6.99
CA GLU A 140 1.61 -19.84 7.08
C GLU A 140 0.16 -19.49 7.42
N GLY A 141 -0.10 -18.30 7.99
CA GLY A 141 -1.45 -17.88 8.38
C GLY A 141 -2.44 -17.59 7.24
N ASP A 142 -3.69 -17.34 7.61
CA ASP A 142 -4.81 -17.08 6.72
C ASP A 142 -4.61 -15.75 5.98
N THR A 143 -4.92 -15.75 4.67
CA THR A 143 -4.80 -14.53 3.85
C THR A 143 -5.90 -13.54 4.19
N LEU A 144 -5.50 -12.35 4.66
CA LEU A 144 -6.39 -11.23 4.95
C LEU A 144 -6.52 -10.28 3.75
N ALA A 145 -5.43 -10.05 3.02
CA ALA A 145 -5.41 -9.20 1.83
C ALA A 145 -4.19 -9.51 0.95
N HIS A 146 -4.29 -9.24 -0.35
CA HIS A 146 -3.14 -9.24 -1.26
C HIS A 146 -3.43 -8.37 -2.48
N GLY A 147 -2.40 -7.92 -3.18
CA GLY A 147 -2.59 -7.11 -4.38
C GLY A 147 -1.33 -6.41 -4.88
N ASN A 148 -1.51 -5.48 -5.80
CA ASN A 148 -0.43 -4.70 -6.37
C ASN A 148 -0.19 -3.42 -5.57
N VAL A 149 1.07 -3.02 -5.44
CA VAL A 149 1.48 -1.70 -4.96
C VAL A 149 1.63 -0.78 -6.16
N LYS A 150 0.90 0.34 -6.16
CA LYS A 150 0.97 1.34 -7.25
C LYS A 150 1.58 2.64 -6.76
N VAL A 151 2.56 3.16 -7.49
CA VAL A 151 3.14 4.49 -7.29
C VAL A 151 2.86 5.30 -8.55
N SER A 152 2.19 6.43 -8.40
CA SER A 152 1.78 7.29 -9.53
C SER A 152 1.04 6.52 -10.65
N GLY A 153 0.23 5.52 -10.27
CA GLY A 153 -0.54 4.69 -11.19
C GLY A 153 0.20 3.50 -11.81
N ALA A 154 1.54 3.48 -11.75
CA ALA A 154 2.35 2.36 -12.22
C ALA A 154 2.45 1.27 -11.16
N ASN A 155 2.37 0.00 -11.57
CA ASN A 155 2.64 -1.12 -10.67
C ASN A 155 4.14 -1.15 -10.32
N LYS A 156 4.46 -1.02 -9.04
CA LYS A 156 5.83 -1.03 -8.52
C LYS A 156 6.11 -2.18 -7.56
N GLY A 157 5.10 -2.98 -7.23
CA GLY A 157 5.32 -4.15 -6.40
C GLY A 157 4.04 -4.84 -6.01
N THR A 158 4.11 -5.60 -4.92
CA THR A 158 3.02 -6.47 -4.46
C THR A 158 2.98 -6.41 -2.96
N TYR A 159 1.81 -6.66 -2.38
CA TYR A 159 1.64 -6.87 -0.96
C TYR A 159 0.85 -8.15 -0.67
N VAL A 160 1.13 -8.73 0.48
CA VAL A 160 0.36 -9.82 1.11
C VAL A 160 0.21 -9.49 2.59
N VAL A 161 -0.98 -9.71 3.13
CA VAL A 161 -1.27 -9.61 4.55
C VAL A 161 -1.90 -10.92 4.98
N LYS A 162 -1.35 -11.52 6.03
CA LYS A 162 -1.84 -12.77 6.62
C LYS A 162 -2.01 -12.63 8.13
N THR A 163 -2.85 -13.46 8.73
CA THR A 163 -2.80 -13.64 10.19
C THR A 163 -1.43 -14.17 10.59
N ASP A 164 -1.00 -13.86 11.81
CA ASP A 164 0.17 -14.53 12.37
C ASP A 164 -0.17 -16.01 12.62
N ALA A 165 0.81 -16.90 12.44
CA ALA A 165 0.60 -18.34 12.57
C ALA A 165 0.51 -18.78 14.04
N ASP A 166 1.19 -18.06 14.94
CA ASP A 166 1.26 -18.38 16.36
C ASP A 166 0.20 -17.62 17.18
N ASP A 167 -0.38 -16.55 16.62
CA ASP A 167 -1.35 -15.68 17.31
C ASP A 167 -2.38 -15.07 16.33
N ASP A 168 -3.59 -15.63 16.29
CA ASP A 168 -4.65 -15.18 15.37
C ASP A 168 -5.18 -13.76 15.65
N ALA A 169 -4.84 -13.15 16.80
CA ALA A 169 -5.10 -11.75 17.10
C ALA A 169 -4.08 -10.80 16.45
N LYS A 170 -2.99 -11.34 15.90
CA LYS A 170 -1.94 -10.60 15.18
C LYS A 170 -2.02 -10.84 13.67
N ALA A 171 -1.29 -9.99 12.95
CA ALA A 171 -1.12 -10.12 11.51
C ALA A 171 0.31 -9.77 11.11
N VAL A 172 0.67 -10.23 9.92
CA VAL A 172 1.92 -9.88 9.24
C VAL A 172 1.56 -9.33 7.86
N ALA A 173 2.00 -8.11 7.57
CA ALA A 173 1.93 -7.52 6.24
C ALA A 173 3.33 -7.48 5.64
N VAL A 174 3.50 -7.99 4.42
CA VAL A 174 4.73 -7.89 3.65
C VAL A 174 4.41 -7.20 2.33
N TRP A 175 5.16 -6.16 1.98
CA TRP A 175 5.04 -5.52 0.68
C TRP A 175 6.39 -5.07 0.15
N GLN A 176 6.43 -4.81 -1.15
CA GLN A 176 7.59 -4.21 -1.79
C GLN A 176 7.20 -3.08 -2.74
N ASN A 177 8.12 -2.14 -2.92
CA ASN A 177 8.03 -1.06 -3.90
C ASN A 177 9.40 -0.86 -4.56
N ASP A 178 9.52 -1.35 -5.79
CA ASP A 178 10.72 -1.33 -6.62
C ASP A 178 11.91 -2.01 -5.92
N THR A 179 12.71 -1.25 -5.16
CA THR A 179 13.92 -1.73 -4.48
C THR A 179 13.77 -1.85 -2.96
N VAL A 180 12.60 -1.58 -2.39
CA VAL A 180 12.36 -1.58 -0.94
C VAL A 180 11.37 -2.68 -0.56
N VAL A 181 11.67 -3.43 0.50
CA VAL A 181 10.78 -4.44 1.09
C VAL A 181 10.48 -4.04 2.52
N PHE A 182 9.23 -4.26 2.91
CA PHE A 182 8.69 -3.96 4.22
C PHE A 182 8.02 -5.22 4.78
N GLN A 183 8.24 -5.49 6.06
CA GLN A 183 7.51 -6.46 6.83
C GLN A 183 7.00 -5.79 8.11
N VAL A 184 5.70 -5.82 8.33
CA VAL A 184 5.05 -5.24 9.50
C VAL A 184 4.35 -6.32 10.29
N THR A 185 4.55 -6.31 11.61
CA THR A 185 3.88 -7.19 12.57
C THR A 185 3.22 -6.37 13.67
N GLY A 186 2.13 -6.90 14.21
CA GLY A 186 1.36 -6.26 15.28
C GLY A 186 -0.03 -6.85 15.40
N GLY A 187 -0.89 -6.23 16.21
CA GLY A 187 -2.30 -6.61 16.28
C GLY A 187 -2.99 -6.46 14.92
N LYS A 188 -3.95 -7.33 14.60
CA LYS A 188 -4.61 -7.39 13.28
C LYS A 188 -5.13 -6.04 12.80
N ASP A 189 -5.90 -5.34 13.63
CA ASP A 189 -6.43 -4.00 13.30
C ASP A 189 -5.33 -2.96 13.12
N ALA A 190 -4.26 -3.04 13.92
CA ALA A 190 -3.12 -2.14 13.86
C ALA A 190 -2.38 -2.29 12.54
N VAL A 191 -2.05 -3.52 12.16
CA VAL A 191 -1.37 -3.84 10.89
C VAL A 191 -2.23 -3.37 9.72
N MET A 192 -3.52 -3.71 9.72
CA MET A 192 -4.44 -3.32 8.64
C MET A 192 -4.55 -1.79 8.48
N ALA A 193 -4.64 -1.05 9.59
CA ALA A 193 -4.67 0.41 9.56
C ALA A 193 -3.33 1.03 9.12
N PHE A 194 -2.22 0.39 9.49
CA PHE A 194 -0.87 0.87 9.24
C PHE A 194 -0.45 0.71 7.77
N TYR A 195 -0.45 -0.51 7.22
CA TYR A 195 0.09 -0.75 5.87
C TYR A 195 -0.70 -0.01 4.78
N GLN A 196 -2.01 0.22 4.99
CA GLN A 196 -2.87 0.92 4.04
C GLN A 196 -2.59 2.43 3.98
N LYS A 197 -2.00 3.00 5.04
CA LYS A 197 -1.72 4.43 5.17
C LYS A 197 -0.24 4.74 5.13
N PHE A 198 0.62 3.72 5.09
CA PHE A 198 2.05 3.91 4.97
C PHE A 198 2.37 4.54 3.59
N PRO A 199 3.16 5.62 3.53
CA PRO A 199 3.48 6.27 2.27
C PRO A 199 4.32 5.34 1.38
N MET A 200 4.00 5.33 0.08
CA MET A 200 4.62 4.50 -0.96
C MET A 200 5.42 5.33 -1.94
#